data_AF-A0A139QLW9-F1
#
_entry.id   AF-A0A139QLW9-F1
#
_cell.length_a   1.000
_cell.length_b   1.000
_cell.length_c   1.000
_cell.angle_alpha   90.00
_cell.angle_beta   90.00
_cell.angle_gamma   90.00
#
_symmetry.space_group_name_H-M   'P 1'
#
loop_
_entity.id
_entity.type
_entity.pdbx_description
1 polymer ?
#
loop_
_entity_poly.entity_id
_entity_poly.type
_entity_poly.pdbx_seq_one_letter_code
_entity_poly.pdbx_strand_id
1 'polypeptide(L)' 'MFNMMAVALNHQVTLEDLAFSDMMFEPHANTPLNFLSDVALRALDENEARS' A
#
# COMPACT_ATOMS: atom_id res chain seq x y z
N MET A 1 4.80 -10.17 3.86
CA MET A 1 4.66 -8.70 3.93
C MET A 1 5.97 -7.96 3.67
N PHE A 2 7.05 -8.22 4.42
CA PHE A 2 8.38 -7.61 4.16
C PHE A 2 8.91 -7.81 2.73
N ASN A 3 8.75 -9.00 2.16
CA ASN A 3 9.17 -9.26 0.78
C ASN A 3 8.42 -8.39 -0.25
N MET A 4 7.16 -8.07 0.02
CA MET A 4 6.35 -7.24 -0.88
C MET A 4 6.82 -5.78 -0.88
N MET A 5 7.19 -5.24 0.28
CA MET A 5 7.81 -3.92 0.37
C MET A 5 9.17 -3.86 -0.33
N ALA A 6 10.00 -4.90 -0.15
CA ALA A 6 11.30 -4.96 -0.82
C ALA A 6 11.16 -4.99 -2.35
N VAL A 7 10.19 -5.75 -2.88
CA VAL A 7 9.87 -5.75 -4.32
C VAL A 7 9.35 -4.39 -4.77
N ALA A 8 8.43 -3.76 -4.03
CA ALA A 8 7.91 -2.44 -4.37
C ALA A 8 9.02 -1.38 -4.46
N LEU A 9 9.97 -1.38 -3.51
CA LEU A 9 11.13 -0.50 -3.54
C LEU A 9 12.05 -0.77 -4.73
N ASN A 10 12.32 -2.06 -5.03
CA ASN A 10 13.17 -2.44 -6.15
C ASN A 10 12.56 -2.06 -7.52
N HIS A 11 11.23 -2.04 -7.60
CA HIS A 11 10.49 -1.68 -8.81
C HIS A 11 10.08 -0.19 -8.88
N GLN A 12 10.53 0.64 -7.92
CA GLN A 12 10.18 2.07 -7.85
C GLN A 12 8.66 2.33 -7.88
N VAL A 13 7.88 1.45 -7.25
CA VAL A 13 6.42 1.60 -7.13
C VAL A 13 6.09 2.90 -6.37
N THR A 14 5.15 3.70 -6.88
CA THR A 14 4.77 4.96 -6.23
C THR A 14 3.85 4.72 -5.03
N LEU A 15 3.63 5.76 -4.23
CA LEU A 15 2.67 5.70 -3.13
C LEU A 15 1.24 5.49 -3.64
N GLU A 16 0.86 6.09 -4.79
CA GLU A 16 -0.46 5.86 -5.39
C GLU A 16 -0.63 4.40 -5.84
N ASP A 17 0.38 3.85 -6.50
CA ASP A 17 0.33 2.46 -6.98
C ASP A 17 0.19 1.46 -5.82
N LEU A 18 0.83 1.74 -4.69
CA LEU A 18 0.74 0.89 -3.50
C LEU A 18 -0.60 1.06 -2.75
N ALA A 19 -1.14 2.29 -2.72
CA ALA A 19 -2.41 2.61 -2.09
C ALA A 19 -3.60 1.95 -2.80
N PHE A 20 -3.58 1.95 -4.14
CA PHE A 20 -4.67 1.44 -4.97
C PHE A 20 -4.36 0.09 -5.63
N SER A 21 -3.32 -0.61 -5.17
CA SER A 21 -2.98 -1.95 -5.63
C SER A 21 -4.12 -2.95 -5.36
N ASP A 22 -4.50 -3.71 -6.38
CA ASP A 22 -5.49 -4.79 -6.24
C ASP A 22 -4.86 -5.98 -5.49
N MET A 23 -4.96 -5.94 -4.17
CA MET A 23 -4.51 -7.02 -3.31
C MET A 23 -5.66 -8.00 -3.06
N MET A 24 -5.39 -9.28 -3.32
CA MET A 24 -6.36 -10.35 -3.11
C MET A 24 -6.95 -10.27 -1.71
N PHE A 25 -8.28 -10.16 -1.62
CA PHE A 25 -9.04 -10.21 -0.38
C PHE A 25 -9.74 -11.56 -0.25
N GLU A 26 -9.51 -12.23 0.87
CA GLU A 26 -10.23 -13.42 1.29
C GLU A 26 -10.71 -13.23 2.74
N PRO A 27 -12.03 -13.26 3.01
CA PRO A 27 -12.59 -12.93 4.33
C PRO A 27 -12.05 -13.75 5.50
N HIS A 28 -11.50 -14.93 5.23
CA HIS A 28 -10.95 -15.83 6.23
C HIS A 28 -9.43 -15.70 6.41
N ALA A 29 -8.73 -15.01 5.49
CA ALA A 29 -7.28 -14.92 5.48
C ALA A 29 -6.76 -13.47 5.71
N ASN A 30 -7.49 -12.44 5.28
CA ASN A 30 -7.08 -11.05 5.46
C ASN A 30 -8.27 -10.07 5.51
N THR A 31 -7.96 -8.80 5.81
CA THR A 31 -8.94 -7.71 5.84
C THR A 31 -9.15 -7.11 4.44
N PRO A 32 -10.35 -6.53 4.15
CA PRO A 32 -10.67 -5.97 2.84
C PRO A 32 -9.70 -4.87 2.42
N LEU A 33 -9.30 -4.06 3.40
CA LEU A 33 -8.20 -3.13 3.25
C LEU A 33 -6.93 -3.84 3.73
N ASN A 34 -5.99 -4.06 2.81
CA ASN A 34 -4.68 -4.55 3.18
C ASN A 34 -3.93 -3.44 3.95
N PHE A 35 -3.21 -3.82 5.01
CA PHE A 35 -2.41 -2.89 5.80
C PHE A 35 -1.43 -2.06 4.95
N LEU A 36 -0.87 -2.63 3.87
CA LEU A 36 0.02 -1.87 2.98
C LEU A 36 -0.72 -0.74 2.24
N SER A 37 -1.96 -0.98 1.81
CA SER A 37 -2.80 0.07 1.22
C SER A 37 -3.15 1.15 2.24
N ASP A 38 -3.50 0.77 3.48
CA ASP A 38 -3.79 1.72 4.55
C ASP A 38 -2.58 2.62 4.87
N VAL A 39 -1.38 2.04 4.99
CA VAL A 39 -0.15 2.82 5.23
C VAL A 39 0.18 3.73 4.05
N ALA A 40 0.01 3.25 2.81
CA ALA A 40 0.26 4.05 1.62
C ALA A 40 -0.73 5.23 1.50
N LEU A 41 -2.01 5.01 1.81
CA LEU A 41 -3.02 6.07 1.85
C LEU A 41 -2.68 7.16 2.87
N ARG A 42 -2.28 6.78 4.08
CA ARG A 42 -1.86 7.76 5.10
C ARG A 42 -0.63 8.55 4.66
N ALA A 43 0.32 7.90 3.99
CA ALA A 43 1.51 8.57 3.47
C ALA A 43 1.17 9.54 2.32
N LEU A 44 0.16 9.23 1.50
CA LEU A 44 -0.37 10.17 0.50
C LEU A 44 -1.02 11.37 1.17
N ASP A 45 -1.89 11.16 2.16
CA ASP A 45 -2.54 12.25 2.91
C ASP A 45 -1.51 13.19 3.55
N GLU A 46 -0.44 12.64 4.15
CA GLU A 46 0.66 13.43 4.72
C GLU A 46 1.45 14.20 3.66
N ASN A 47 1.63 13.64 2.47
CA ASN A 47 2.35 14.27 1.37
C ASN A 47 1.54 15.41 0.75
N GLU A 48 0.22 15.23 0.58
CA GLU A 48 -0.69 16.28 0.14
C GLU A 48 -0.78 17.40 1.17
N ALA A 49 -0.88 17.08 2.46
CA ALA A 49 -0.95 18.09 3.53
C ALA A 49 0.33 18.94 3.69
N ARG A 50 1.46 18.50 3.12
CA ARG A 50 2.75 19.21 3.11
C ARG A 50 2.96 20.12 1.89
N SER A 51 2.12 20.02 0.86
CA SER A 51 2.24 20.74 -0.41
C SER A 51 1.42 22.03 -0.42
#